data_AF-A0A7C1WAF3-F1
#
_entry.id   AF-A0A7C1WAF3-F1
#
_cell.length_a   1.000
_cell.length_b   1.000
_cell.length_c   1.000
_cell.angle_alpha   90.00
_cell.angle_beta   90.00
_cell.angle_gamma   90.00
#
_symmetry.space_group_name_H-M   'P 1'
#
loop_
_entity.id
_entity.type
_entity.pdbx_description
1 polymer ?
#
loop_
_entity_poly.entity_id
_entity_poly.type
_entity_poly.pdbx_seq_one_letter_code
_entity_poly.pdbx_strand_id
1 'polypeptide(L)'
;MERKYEAVYILRPTLTEDDYTQAVSRYQEIAKENGAAVERVDVWGMRTLASEIAHEKKGYFVLMEFRAQPEQLPSLKERFKLDTNVLRHRVFRLDGER
;
A
#
# COMPACT_ATOMS: atom_id res chain seq x y z
N MET A 1 -7.83 16.57 -12.45
CA MET A 1 -8.51 15.43 -13.11
C MET A 1 -8.01 14.18 -12.44
N GLU A 2 -8.92 13.28 -12.07
CA GLU A 2 -8.58 12.01 -11.43
C GLU A 2 -7.69 11.17 -12.34
N ARG A 3 -6.69 10.52 -11.74
CA ARG A 3 -5.73 9.65 -12.44
C ARG A 3 -5.74 8.29 -11.76
N LYS A 4 -5.40 7.26 -12.51
CA LYS A 4 -5.20 5.91 -11.96
C LYS A 4 -3.82 5.80 -11.33
N TYR A 5 -3.78 5.13 -10.19
CA TYR A 5 -2.58 4.86 -9.43
C TYR A 5 -2.59 3.41 -8.95
N GLU A 6 -1.39 2.88 -8.77
CA GLU A 6 -1.17 1.69 -7.95
C GLU A 6 -0.26 2.04 -6.78
N ALA A 7 -0.58 1.51 -5.60
CA ALA A 7 0.31 1.50 -4.45
C ALA A 7 0.72 0.07 -4.15
N VAL A 8 2.02 -0.19 -4.19
CA VAL A 8 2.62 -1.42 -3.64
C VAL A 8 3.20 -1.08 -2.30
N TYR A 9 2.78 -1.79 -1.26
CA TYR A 9 3.33 -1.66 0.07
C TYR A 9 3.65 -3.01 0.69
N ILE A 10 4.64 -3.01 1.58
CA ILE A 10 5.18 -4.18 2.24
C ILE A 10 4.99 -4.01 3.73
N LEU A 11 4.26 -4.92 4.36
CA LEU A 11 4.06 -4.95 5.80
C LEU A 11 5.05 -5.90 6.48
N ARG A 12 5.34 -5.64 7.76
CA ARG A 12 6.23 -6.47 8.58
C ARG A 12 5.79 -7.94 8.60
N PRO A 13 6.74 -8.89 8.56
CA PRO A 13 6.41 -10.32 8.62
C PRO A 13 5.99 -10.77 10.02
N THR A 14 6.20 -9.94 11.05
CA THR A 14 5.83 -10.20 12.45
C THR A 14 4.35 -10.00 12.72
N LEU A 15 3.58 -9.43 11.78
CA LEU A 15 2.13 -9.31 11.90
C LEU A 15 1.50 -10.70 11.84
N THR A 16 0.47 -10.91 12.66
CA THR A 16 -0.43 -12.06 12.50
C THR A 16 -1.25 -11.92 11.21
N GLU A 17 -1.83 -13.01 10.72
CA GLU A 17 -2.71 -12.94 9.54
C GLU A 17 -3.91 -11.99 9.75
N ASP A 18 -4.41 -11.91 10.98
CA ASP A 18 -5.50 -11.03 11.36
C ASP A 18 -5.04 -9.55 11.35
N ASP A 19 -3.93 -9.23 12.03
CA ASP A 19 -3.37 -7.87 12.04
C ASP A 19 -3.01 -7.38 10.64
N TYR A 20 -2.48 -8.29 9.81
CA TYR A 20 -2.21 -8.05 8.40
C TYR A 20 -3.49 -7.67 7.65
N THR A 21 -4.54 -8.46 7.80
CA THR A 21 -5.82 -8.23 7.12
C THR A 21 -6.47 -6.92 7.56
N GLN A 22 -6.42 -6.63 8.87
CA GLN A 22 -6.88 -5.36 9.43
C GLN A 22 -6.08 -4.18 8.88
N ALA A 23 -4.76 -4.29 8.77
CA ALA A 23 -3.91 -3.25 8.19
C ALA A 23 -4.28 -2.98 6.72
N VAL A 24 -4.51 -4.02 5.92
CA VAL A 24 -4.96 -3.89 4.53
C VAL A 24 -6.31 -3.18 4.44
N SER A 25 -7.27 -3.55 5.29
CA SER A 25 -8.56 -2.87 5.37
C SER A 25 -8.41 -1.40 5.75
N ARG A 26 -7.55 -1.09 6.74
CA ARG A 26 -7.30 0.28 7.19
C ARG A 26 -6.72 1.16 6.08
N TYR A 27 -5.79 0.67 5.26
CA TYR A 27 -5.26 1.49 4.16
C TYR A 27 -6.28 1.74 3.04
N GLN A 28 -7.20 0.80 2.80
CA GLN A 28 -8.32 1.05 1.89
C GLN A 28 -9.21 2.17 2.41
N GLU A 29 -9.57 2.15 3.70
CA GLU A 29 -10.39 3.20 4.30
C GLU A 29 -9.67 4.55 4.30
N ILE A 30 -8.38 4.60 4.67
CA ILE A 30 -7.57 5.82 4.59
C ILE A 30 -7.55 6.38 3.15
N ALA A 31 -7.41 5.52 2.13
CA ALA A 31 -7.45 5.99 0.75
C ALA A 31 -8.81 6.60 0.41
N LYS A 32 -9.92 5.95 0.80
CA LYS A 32 -11.28 6.45 0.60
C LYS A 32 -11.56 7.75 1.34
N GLU A 33 -11.14 7.87 2.59
CA GLU A 33 -11.27 9.09 3.41
C GLU A 33 -10.52 10.28 2.79
N ASN A 34 -9.39 10.02 2.12
CA ASN A 34 -8.65 11.03 1.37
C ASN A 34 -9.27 11.35 0.00
N GLY A 35 -10.44 10.78 -0.31
CA GLY A 35 -11.19 11.01 -1.55
C GLY A 35 -10.69 10.21 -2.75
N ALA A 36 -9.96 9.11 -2.53
CA ALA A 36 -9.61 8.16 -3.58
C ALA A 36 -10.71 7.12 -3.78
N ALA A 37 -10.98 6.74 -5.01
CA ALA A 37 -11.82 5.60 -5.35
C ALA A 37 -10.95 4.34 -5.50
N VAL A 38 -10.96 3.46 -4.50
CA VAL A 38 -10.25 2.17 -4.55
C VAL A 38 -10.96 1.25 -5.55
N GLU A 39 -10.22 0.76 -6.55
CA GLU A 39 -10.73 -0.10 -7.62
C GLU A 39 -10.49 -1.58 -7.32
N ARG A 40 -9.31 -1.90 -6.79
CA ARG A 40 -8.85 -3.27 -6.60
C ARG A 40 -7.80 -3.36 -5.51
N VAL A 41 -7.83 -4.44 -4.75
CA VAL A 41 -6.77 -4.80 -3.80
C VAL A 41 -6.39 -6.25 -4.01
N ASP A 42 -5.13 -6.47 -4.36
CA ASP A 42 -4.54 -7.79 -4.52
C ASP A 42 -3.58 -8.05 -3.35
N VAL A 43 -3.95 -9.04 -2.54
CA VAL A 43 -3.12 -9.55 -1.44
C VAL A 43 -2.16 -10.60 -2.01
N TRP A 44 -0.86 -10.31 -2.01
CA TRP A 44 0.15 -11.25 -2.51
C TRP A 44 0.74 -12.15 -1.41
N GLY A 45 0.45 -11.84 -0.15
CA GLY A 45 0.91 -12.60 1.01
C GLY A 45 2.39 -12.43 1.29
N MET A 46 2.94 -13.31 2.12
CA MET A 46 4.33 -13.27 2.57
C MET A 46 5.30 -13.64 1.43
N ARG A 47 6.30 -12.79 1.18
CA ARG A 47 7.36 -13.04 0.20
C ARG A 47 8.74 -12.64 0.74
N THR A 48 9.79 -13.22 0.17
CA THR A 48 11.19 -12.88 0.49
C THR A 48 11.58 -11.56 -0.17
N LEU A 49 12.28 -10.71 0.58
CA LEU A 49 12.82 -9.44 0.08
C LEU A 49 14.15 -9.69 -0.67
N ALA A 50 14.43 -8.88 -1.68
CA ALA A 50 15.71 -8.94 -2.41
C ALA A 50 16.92 -8.55 -1.52
N SER A 51 16.68 -7.72 -0.51
CA SER A 51 17.66 -7.31 0.50
C SER A 51 16.95 -7.09 1.83
N GLU A 52 17.70 -7.12 2.93
CA GLU A 52 17.18 -6.83 4.26
C GLU A 52 16.66 -5.39 4.34
N ILE A 53 15.48 -5.20 4.95
CA ILE A 53 14.89 -3.88 5.21
C ILE A 53 14.48 -3.86 6.68
N ALA A 54 15.03 -2.92 7.46
CA ALA A 54 14.74 -2.79 8.89
C ALA A 54 14.86 -4.14 9.65
N HIS A 55 15.92 -4.90 9.34
CA HIS A 55 16.21 -6.23 9.87
C HIS A 55 15.26 -7.37 9.47
N GLU A 56 14.35 -7.11 8.52
CA GLU A 56 13.45 -8.12 7.98
C GLU A 56 13.95 -8.65 6.64
N LYS A 57 13.82 -9.97 6.43
CA LYS A 57 14.13 -10.66 5.16
C LYS A 57 12.88 -11.06 4.38
N LYS A 58 11.71 -10.93 4.99
CA LYS A 58 10.39 -11.24 4.41
C LYS A 58 9.43 -10.09 4.73
N GLY A 59 8.31 -10.04 4.02
CA GLY A 59 7.21 -9.14 4.33
C GLY A 59 5.95 -9.53 3.58
N TYR A 60 4.81 -9.02 4.03
CA TYR A 60 3.53 -9.21 3.34
C TYR A 60 3.38 -8.16 2.26
N PHE A 61 3.21 -8.59 1.00
CA PHE A 61 3.08 -7.70 -0.14
C PHE A 61 1.61 -7.46 -0.47
N VAL A 62 1.27 -6.21 -0.74
CA VAL A 62 -0.08 -5.81 -1.12
C VAL A 62 0.00 -4.80 -2.26
N LEU A 63 -0.86 -4.99 -3.25
CA LEU A 63 -1.08 -4.06 -4.34
C LEU A 63 -2.49 -3.48 -4.21
N MET A 64 -2.60 -2.15 -4.21
CA MET A 64 -3.86 -1.43 -4.19
C MET A 64 -3.95 -0.51 -5.41
N GLU A 65 -4.94 -0.72 -6.26
CA GLU A 65 -5.27 0.17 -7.38
C GLU A 65 -6.39 1.12 -7.00
N PHE A 66 -6.23 2.38 -7.34
CA PHE A 66 -7.20 3.42 -7.02
C PHE A 66 -7.15 4.58 -8.01
N ARG A 67 -8.25 5.33 -8.10
CA ARG A 67 -8.32 6.62 -8.76
C ARG A 67 -8.27 7.73 -7.72
N ALA A 68 -7.48 8.76 -7.96
CA ALA A 68 -7.39 9.92 -7.06
C ALA A 68 -6.99 11.18 -7.82
N GLN A 69 -7.26 12.34 -7.23
CA GLN A 69 -6.63 13.59 -7.66
C GLN A 69 -5.16 13.62 -7.19
N PRO A 70 -4.22 14.18 -7.97
CA PRO A 70 -2.80 14.25 -7.61
C PRO A 70 -2.54 14.86 -6.22
N GLU A 71 -3.37 15.81 -5.81
CA GLU A 71 -3.27 16.56 -4.55
C GLU A 71 -3.57 15.67 -3.32
N GLN A 72 -4.22 14.52 -3.50
CA GLN A 72 -4.56 13.57 -2.43
C GLN A 72 -3.43 12.54 -2.19
N LEU A 73 -2.47 12.40 -3.11
CA LEU A 73 -1.37 11.43 -2.94
C LEU A 73 -0.44 11.69 -1.75
N PRO A 74 -0.07 12.95 -1.42
CA PRO A 74 0.85 13.20 -0.31
C PRO A 74 0.33 12.68 1.03
N SER A 75 -0.97 12.84 1.33
CA SER A 75 -1.55 12.39 2.61
C SER A 75 -1.54 10.86 2.74
N LEU A 76 -1.85 10.15 1.65
CA LEU A 76 -1.77 8.68 1.61
C LEU A 76 -0.33 8.20 1.81
N LYS A 77 0.64 8.79 1.11
CA LYS A 77 2.07 8.47 1.25
C LYS A 77 2.58 8.75 2.66
N GLU A 78 2.12 9.84 3.27
CA GLU A 78 2.46 10.17 4.65
C GLU A 78 1.93 9.13 5.64
N ARG A 79 0.70 8.64 5.46
CA ARG A 79 0.15 7.55 6.29
C ARG A 79 0.97 6.27 6.19
N PHE A 80 1.42 5.89 4.99
CA PHE A 80 2.34 4.76 4.85
C PHE A 80 3.70 5.02 5.52
N LYS A 81 4.21 6.25 5.47
CA LYS A 81 5.50 6.61 6.05
C LYS A 81 5.46 6.62 7.59
N LEU A 82 4.34 7.05 8.18
CA LEU A 82 4.18 7.15 9.64
C LEU A 82 3.92 5.79 10.30
N ASP A 83 3.47 4.80 9.53
CA ASP A 83 3.19 3.48 10.05
C ASP A 83 4.45 2.62 10.14
N THR A 84 4.86 2.29 11.37
CA THR A 84 6.06 1.47 11.63
C THR A 84 5.92 0.02 11.18
N ASN A 85 4.71 -0.44 10.89
CA ASN A 85 4.45 -1.75 10.30
C ASN A 85 4.67 -1.78 8.79
N VAL A 86 4.80 -0.63 8.13
CA VAL A 86 5.15 -0.54 6.70
C VAL A 86 6.66 -0.51 6.53
N LEU A 87 7.22 -1.57 5.96
CA LEU A 87 8.64 -1.65 5.63
C LEU A 87 9.01 -0.78 4.42
N ARG A 88 8.13 -0.73 3.43
CA ARG A 88 8.32 0.04 2.19
C ARG A 88 6.98 0.29 1.52
N HIS A 89 6.85 1.41 0.84
CA HIS A 89 5.75 1.68 -0.07
C HIS A 89 6.26 2.36 -1.35
N ARG A 90 5.55 2.15 -2.46
CA ARG A 90 5.74 2.85 -3.73
C ARG A 90 4.37 3.12 -4.32
N VAL A 91 4.19 4.33 -4.85
CA VAL A 91 2.96 4.72 -5.54
C VAL A 91 3.35 5.14 -6.94
N PHE A 92 2.78 4.47 -7.94
CA PHE A 92 3.02 4.71 -9.35
C PHE A 92 1.74 5.24 -9.99
N ARG A 93 1.89 6.19 -10.92
CA ARG A 93 0.79 6.59 -11.80
C ARG A 93 0.66 5.52 -12.88
N LEU A 94 -0.54 5.01 -13.07
CA LEU A 94 -0.87 4.14 -14.20
C LEU A 94 -1.27 5.05 -15.35
N ASP A 95 -0.31 5.41 -16.18
CA ASP A 95 -0.58 5.99 -17.49
C ASP A 95 -1.09 4.85 -18.39
N GLY A 96 -2.16 5.11 -19.14
CA GLY A 96 -2.94 4.06 -19.80
C GLY A 96 -2.15 3.28 -20.85
N GLU A 97 -1.43 2.25 -20.42
CA GLU A 97 -0.87 1.18 -21.25
C GLU A 97 -0.97 -0.14 -20.50
N ARG A 98 -1.90 -0.98 -20.95
CA ARG A 98 -1.75 -2.43 -21.02
C ARG A 98 -2.02 -2.84 -22.46
#